data_AF-A0A3D2S4M3-F1
#
_entry.id   AF-A0A3D2S4M3-F1
#
_cell.length_a   1.000
_cell.length_b   1.000
_cell.length_c   1.000
_cell.angle_alpha   90.00
_cell.angle_beta   90.00
_cell.angle_gamma   90.00
#
_symmetry.space_group_name_H-M   'P 1'
#
loop_
_entity.id
_entity.type
_entity.pdbx_description
1 polymer ?
#
loop_
_entity_poly.entity_id
_entity_poly.type
_entity_poly.pdbx_seq_one_letter_code
_entity_poly.pdbx_strand_id
1 'polypeptide(L)' 'MDAGGNRPHHIFLTNAHGQLCNTWRVDGATMLLDTEGLAPGIYYLNWVGDQSAGCTMLIHQ' A
#
# COMPACT_ATOMS: atom_id res chain seq x y z
N MET A 1 21.25 17.30 -3.06
CA MET A 1 19.85 17.56 -2.67
C MET A 1 19.11 17.65 -3.97
N ASP A 2 18.46 16.56 -4.37
CA ASP A 2 17.89 16.45 -5.70
C ASP A 2 16.46 17.00 -5.64
N ALA A 3 16.21 18.02 -6.46
CA ALA A 3 15.03 18.88 -6.43
C ALA A 3 13.76 18.24 -7.03
N GLY A 4 13.51 16.96 -6.73
CA GLY A 4 12.36 16.20 -7.22
C GLY A 4 12.08 14.96 -6.40
N GLY A 5 12.37 15.02 -5.09
CA GLY A 5 12.40 13.88 -4.19
C GLY A 5 11.14 13.03 -4.25
N ASN A 6 11.23 11.89 -4.94
CA ASN A 6 10.28 10.80 -4.92
C ASN A 6 10.18 10.31 -3.46
N ARG A 7 9.26 10.89 -2.68
CA ARG A 7 9.08 10.48 -1.29
C ARG A 7 8.52 9.05 -1.35
N PRO A 8 9.10 8.09 -0.60
CA PRO A 8 8.59 6.73 -0.60
C PRO A 8 7.12 6.76 -0.18
N HIS A 9 6.26 6.12 -0.97
CA HIS A 9 4.87 5.95 -0.58
C HIS A 9 4.78 4.73 0.33
N HIS A 10 3.91 4.79 1.33
CA HIS A 10 3.67 3.66 2.23
C HIS A 10 2.24 3.16 2.06
N ILE A 11 2.08 1.85 2.02
CA ILE A 11 0.77 1.19 2.07
C ILE A 11 0.69 0.38 3.36
N PHE A 12 -0.40 0.57 4.10
CA PHE A 12 -0.71 -0.16 5.32
C PHE A 12 -1.96 -1.00 5.10
N LEU A 13 -1.88 -2.28 5.43
CA LEU A 13 -3.04 -3.16 5.47
C LEU A 13 -3.46 -3.37 6.91
N THR A 14 -4.69 -3.03 7.25
CA THR A 14 -5.26 -3.28 8.57
C THR A 14 -6.51 -4.15 8.47
N ASN A 15 -6.70 -5.11 9.37
CA ASN A 15 -7.94 -5.90 9.39
C ASN A 15 -9.12 -5.11 9.99
N ALA A 16 -10.31 -5.74 10.01
CA ALA A 16 -11.53 -5.17 10.58
C ALA A 16 -11.42 -4.74 12.06
N HIS A 17 -10.44 -5.24 12.81
CA HIS A 17 -10.20 -4.89 14.21
C HIS A 17 -9.16 -3.76 14.36
N GLY A 18 -8.69 -3.17 13.25
CA GLY A 18 -7.65 -2.14 13.26
C GLY A 18 -6.24 -2.66 13.51
N GLN A 19 -6.02 -3.99 13.46
CA GLN A 19 -4.68 -4.57 13.61
C GLN A 19 -3.92 -4.44 12.30
N LEU A 20 -2.66 -3.99 12.38
CA LEU A 20 -1.77 -3.91 11.22
C LEU A 20 -1.36 -5.33 10.79
N CYS A 21 -1.71 -5.70 9.58
CA CYS A 21 -1.40 -7.00 8.98
C CYS A 21 -0.14 -6.96 8.13
N ASN A 22 0.08 -5.87 7.38
CA ASN A 22 1.27 -5.71 6.56
C ASN A 22 1.59 -4.24 6.26
N THR A 23 2.82 -3.96 5.83
CA THR A 23 3.26 -2.64 5.38
C THR A 23 4.20 -2.79 4.19
N TRP A 24 3.95 -2.03 3.14
CA TRP A 24 4.82 -1.98 1.96
C TRP A 24 5.35 -0.57 1.74
N ARG A 25 6.61 -0.50 1.31
CA ARG A 25 7.20 0.71 0.74
C ARG A 25 7.10 0.62 -0.78
N VAL A 26 6.55 1.65 -1.39
CA VAL A 26 6.40 1.77 -2.83
C VAL A 26 7.44 2.76 -3.36
N ASP A 27 8.38 2.23 -4.15
CA ASP A 27 9.35 3.02 -4.90
C ASP A 27 8.99 2.94 -6.40
N GLY A 28 7.78 3.40 -6.78
CA GLY A 28 7.29 3.32 -8.18
C GLY A 28 5.79 3.59 -8.34
N ALA A 29 5.31 3.61 -9.59
CA ALA A 29 3.91 3.92 -9.93
C ALA A 29 2.95 2.72 -9.80
N THR A 30 3.47 1.50 -9.68
CA THR A 30 2.67 0.27 -9.59
C THR A 30 3.29 -0.66 -8.56
N MET A 31 2.44 -1.29 -7.74
CA MET A 31 2.83 -2.30 -6.77
C MET A 31 1.88 -3.49 -6.86
N LEU A 32 2.44 -4.68 -6.76
CA LEU A 32 1.67 -5.90 -6.58
C LEU A 32 1.49 -6.13 -5.07
N LEU A 33 0.24 -6.27 -4.64
CA LEU A 33 -0.11 -6.66 -3.28
C LEU A 33 -0.39 -8.16 -3.26
N ASP A 34 0.49 -8.91 -2.63
CA ASP A 34 0.25 -10.33 -2.35
C ASP A 34 -0.57 -10.46 -1.06
N THR A 35 -1.70 -11.17 -1.16
CA THR A 35 -2.63 -11.43 -0.06
C THR A 35 -2.59 -12.89 0.40
N GLU A 36 -1.62 -13.68 -0.05
CA GLU A 36 -1.43 -15.06 0.38
C GLU A 36 -1.25 -15.12 1.92
N GLY A 37 -1.92 -16.09 2.55
CA GLY A 37 -1.88 -16.28 3.99
C GLY A 37 -2.75 -15.33 4.82
N LEU A 38 -3.43 -14.35 4.20
CA LEU A 38 -4.44 -13.56 4.90
C LEU A 38 -5.67 -14.43 5.20
N ALA A 39 -6.11 -14.40 6.46
CA ALA A 39 -7.34 -15.05 6.85
C ALA A 39 -8.54 -14.41 6.13
N PRO A 40 -9.60 -15.18 5.81
CA PRO A 40 -10.81 -14.61 5.22
C PRO A 40 -11.38 -13.48 6.09
N GLY A 41 -11.68 -12.34 5.48
CA GLY A 41 -12.22 -11.19 6.22
C GLY A 41 -12.17 -9.88 5.45
N ILE A 42 -12.55 -8.81 6.14
CA ILE A 42 -12.49 -7.44 5.64
C ILE A 42 -11.17 -6.80 6.05
N TYR A 43 -10.53 -6.14 5.09
CA TYR A 43 -9.30 -5.39 5.29
C TYR A 43 -9.44 -3.98 4.73
N TYR A 44 -8.76 -3.03 5.36
CA TYR A 44 -8.64 -1.66 4.93
C TYR A 44 -7.22 -1.42 4.44
N LEU A 45 -7.10 -0.79 3.28
CA LEU A 45 -5.82 -0.43 2.68
C LEU A 45 -5.66 1.09 2.76
N ASN A 46 -4.65 1.53 3.50
CA ASN A 46 -4.35 2.94 3.68
C ASN A 46 -3.06 3.29 2.93
N TRP A 47 -3.16 4.20 1.97
CA TRP A 47 -2.01 4.74 1.26
C TRP A 47 -1.61 6.09 1.85
N VAL A 48 -0.33 6.21 2.19
CA VAL A 48 0.27 7.45 2.67
C VAL A 48 1.35 7.85 1.68
N GLY A 49 1.03 8.84 0.85
CA GLY A 49 1.84 9.30 -0.26
C GLY A 49 1.48 10.71 -0.69
N ASP A 50 2.36 11.35 -1.46
CA ASP A 50 2.01 12.57 -2.17
C ASP A 50 0.96 12.22 -3.24
N GLN A 51 -0.26 12.76 -3.10
CA GLN A 51 -1.43 12.49 -3.96
C GLN A 51 -1.20 12.77 -5.45
N SER A 52 -0.11 13.42 -5.84
CA SER A 52 0.17 13.78 -7.24
C SER A 52 0.55 12.61 -8.14
N ALA A 53 1.00 11.47 -7.59
CA ALA A 53 1.22 10.26 -8.36
C ALA A 53 -0.04 9.38 -8.34
N GLY A 54 -0.79 9.37 -9.44
CA GLY A 54 -1.92 8.45 -9.60
C GLY A 54 -1.45 7.01 -9.41
N CYS A 55 -1.91 6.36 -8.34
CA CYS A 55 -1.56 4.98 -8.03
C CYS A 55 -2.64 4.05 -8.58
N THR A 56 -2.28 3.14 -9.49
CA THR A 56 -3.17 2.05 -9.90
C THR A 56 -2.90 0.86 -9.01
N MET A 57 -3.93 0.39 -8.30
CA MET A 57 -3.87 -0.80 -7.46
C MET A 57 -4.48 -1.99 -8.21
N LEU A 58 -3.70 -3.06 -8.34
CA LEU A 58 -4.17 -4.34 -8.87
C LEU A 58 -4.20 -5.34 -7.71
N ILE A 59 -5.38 -5.87 -7.39
CA ILE A 59 -5.58 -6.92 -6.38
C ILE A 59 -5.75 -8.24 -7.13
N HIS A 60 -4.87 -9.20 -6.88
CA HIS A 60 -4.98 -10.57 -7.40
C HIS A 60 -5.42 -11.48 -6.25
N GLN A 61 -6.41 -12.34 -6.52
CA GLN A 61 -6.91 -13.37 -5.58
C GLN A 61 -6.50 -14.74 -6.07
#